data_AF-A0A410RDL1-F1
#
_entry.id   AF-A0A410RDL1-F1
#
_cell.length_a   1.000
_cell.length_b   1.000
_cell.length_c   1.000
_cell.angle_alpha   90.00
_cell.angle_beta   90.00
_cell.angle_gamma   90.00
#
_symmetry.space_group_name_H-M   'P 1'
#
loop_
_entity.id
_entity.type
_entity.pdbx_description
1 polymer ?
#
loop_
_entity_poly.entity_id
_entity_poly.type
_entity_poly.pdbx_seq_one_letter_code
_entity_poly.pdbx_strand_id
1 'polypeptide(L)'
;MYPKKIAQDTAKVLQSYLTYQAVKTVIDQLSETNPTLAIWLSHYTSNSNIQDGEGYLEKLMVDNKELLLRILTVREHLAQNVLEFIPEMVNSNIVKANVEHRRHLLERLTQSPP
;
A
#
# COMPACT_ATOMS: atom_id res chain seq x y z
N MET A 1 1.61 26.33 4.66
CA MET A 1 1.62 24.85 4.69
C MET A 1 0.69 24.41 5.81
N TYR A 2 -0.21 23.45 5.58
CA TYR A 2 -1.15 22.96 6.62
C TYR A 2 -0.75 21.53 7.00
N PRO A 3 0.17 21.33 7.97
CA PRO A 3 0.68 20.00 8.33
C PRO A 3 -0.42 18.99 8.61
N LYS A 4 -1.51 19.43 9.27
CA LYS A 4 -2.68 18.61 9.56
C LYS A 4 -3.37 18.07 8.29
N LYS A 5 -3.55 18.91 7.27
CA LYS A 5 -4.19 18.50 6.01
C LYS A 5 -3.33 17.49 5.27
N ILE A 6 -2.02 17.75 5.19
CA ILE A 6 -1.06 16.83 4.56
C ILE A 6 -1.08 15.48 5.29
N ALA A 7 -1.04 15.48 6.63
CA ALA A 7 -1.11 14.24 7.41
C ALA A 7 -2.40 13.46 7.17
N GLN A 8 -3.55 14.14 7.07
CA GLN A 8 -4.84 13.51 6.73
C GLN A 8 -4.83 12.87 5.34
N ASP A 9 -4.31 13.59 4.35
CA ASP A 9 -4.23 13.09 2.97
C ASP A 9 -3.25 11.91 2.87
N THR A 10 -2.10 11.97 3.56
CA THR A 10 -1.14 10.87 3.67
C THR A 10 -1.76 9.64 4.35
N ALA A 11 -2.54 9.82 5.41
CA ALA A 11 -3.21 8.71 6.09
C ALA A 11 -4.20 7.98 5.16
N LYS A 12 -4.94 8.70 4.30
CA LYS A 12 -5.84 8.09 3.30
C LYS A 12 -5.08 7.24 2.26
N VAL A 13 -3.93 7.73 1.81
CA VAL A 13 -3.06 6.97 0.89
C VAL A 13 -2.59 5.69 1.56
N LEU A 14 -2.13 5.79 2.81
CA LEU A 14 -1.67 4.64 3.57
C LEU A 14 -2.78 3.62 3.84
N GLN A 15 -3.98 4.08 4.21
CA GLN A 15 -5.16 3.23 4.38
C GLN A 15 -5.53 2.47 3.10
N SER A 16 -5.50 3.14 1.95
CA SER A 16 -5.78 2.50 0.65
C SER A 16 -4.70 1.47 0.30
N TYR A 17 -3.43 1.80 0.56
CA TYR A 17 -2.32 0.88 0.34
C TYR A 17 -2.39 -0.35 1.25
N LEU A 18 -2.73 -0.19 2.53
CA LEU A 18 -2.93 -1.32 3.45
C LEU A 18 -4.13 -2.17 3.05
N THR A 19 -5.18 -1.58 2.48
CA THR A 19 -6.30 -2.33 1.91
C THR A 19 -5.85 -3.18 0.72
N TYR A 20 -5.02 -2.63 -0.18
CA TYR A 20 -4.41 -3.41 -1.26
C TYR A 20 -3.54 -4.57 -0.73
N GLN A 21 -2.71 -4.31 0.28
CA GLN A 21 -1.89 -5.36 0.90
C GLN A 21 -2.74 -6.46 1.53
N ALA A 22 -3.84 -6.09 2.20
CA ALA A 22 -4.77 -7.06 2.77
C ALA A 22 -5.42 -7.94 1.69
N VAL A 23 -5.82 -7.36 0.54
CA VAL A 23 -6.34 -8.12 -0.60
C VAL A 23 -5.31 -9.14 -1.08
N LYS A 24 -4.04 -8.76 -1.24
CA LYS A 24 -2.96 -9.68 -1.62
C LYS A 24 -2.81 -10.82 -0.62
N THR A 25 -2.72 -10.51 0.67
CA THR A 25 -2.63 -11.53 1.72
C THR A 25 -3.81 -12.49 1.69
N VAL A 26 -5.03 -12.00 1.45
CA VAL A 26 -6.22 -12.85 1.33
C VAL A 26 -6.16 -13.73 0.09
N ILE A 27 -5.71 -13.21 -1.06
CA ILE A 27 -5.50 -13.99 -2.28
C ILE A 27 -4.49 -15.12 -2.02
N ASP A 28 -3.36 -14.82 -1.38
CA ASP A 28 -2.32 -15.81 -1.08
C ASP A 28 -2.86 -16.93 -0.18
N GLN A 29 -3.56 -16.58 0.91
CA GLN A 29 -4.19 -17.57 1.80
C GLN A 29 -5.28 -18.39 1.09
N LEU A 30 -6.03 -17.77 0.16
CA LEU A 30 -7.03 -18.47 -0.65
C LEU A 30 -6.38 -19.39 -1.69
N SER A 31 -5.19 -19.06 -2.19
CA SER A 31 -4.51 -19.92 -3.15
C SER A 31 -4.22 -21.32 -2.58
N GLU A 32 -4.06 -21.42 -1.27
CA GLU A 32 -3.84 -22.67 -0.54
C GLU A 32 -5.15 -23.36 -0.14
N THR A 33 -6.21 -22.60 0.16
CA THR A 33 -7.45 -23.13 0.77
C THR A 33 -8.64 -23.22 -0.19
N ASN A 34 -8.70 -22.32 -1.17
CA ASN A 34 -9.74 -22.25 -2.20
C ASN A 34 -9.20 -21.53 -3.47
N PRO A 35 -8.44 -22.25 -4.34
CA PRO A 35 -7.77 -21.67 -5.50
C PRO A 35 -8.71 -20.95 -6.47
N THR A 36 -9.93 -21.47 -6.65
CA THR A 36 -10.94 -20.85 -7.53
C THR A 36 -11.32 -19.45 -7.06
N LEU A 37 -11.51 -19.27 -5.74
CA LEU A 37 -11.85 -17.98 -5.17
C LEU A 37 -10.65 -17.02 -5.19
N ALA A 38 -9.42 -17.53 -5.05
CA ALA A 38 -8.20 -16.73 -5.20
C ALA A 38 -8.08 -16.14 -6.62
N ILE A 39 -8.31 -16.98 -7.65
CA ILE A 39 -8.33 -16.56 -9.05
C ILE A 39 -9.42 -15.51 -9.29
N TRP A 40 -10.63 -15.75 -8.79
CA TRP A 40 -11.73 -14.80 -8.91
C TRP A 40 -11.38 -13.44 -8.28
N LEU A 41 -10.87 -13.42 -7.05
CA LEU A 41 -10.52 -12.17 -6.35
C LEU A 41 -9.37 -11.43 -7.04
N SER A 42 -8.40 -12.17 -7.60
CA SER A 42 -7.31 -11.59 -8.39
C SER A 42 -7.82 -10.90 -9.67
N HIS A 43 -8.71 -11.56 -10.41
CA HIS A 43 -9.34 -10.96 -11.60
C HIS A 43 -10.23 -9.77 -11.24
N TYR A 44 -11.03 -9.89 -10.19
CA TYR A 44 -11.88 -8.82 -9.68
C TYR A 44 -11.06 -7.57 -9.36
N THR A 45 -9.95 -7.76 -8.64
CA THR A 45 -9.06 -6.67 -8.23
C THR A 45 -8.34 -6.04 -9.42
N SER A 46 -7.90 -6.84 -10.39
CA SER A 46 -7.26 -6.32 -11.61
C SER A 46 -8.19 -5.45 -12.47
N ASN A 47 -9.49 -5.73 -12.43
CA ASN A 47 -10.51 -4.96 -13.16
C ASN A 47 -11.10 -3.80 -12.35
N SER A 48 -10.68 -3.63 -11.10
CA SER A 48 -11.19 -2.62 -10.17
C SER A 48 -10.12 -1.59 -9.83
N ASN A 49 -10.52 -0.34 -9.57
CA ASN A 49 -9.58 0.68 -9.12
C ASN A 49 -9.23 0.49 -7.63
N ILE A 50 -8.22 -0.33 -7.35
CA ILE A 50 -7.74 -0.59 -5.98
C ILE A 50 -6.95 0.59 -5.37
N GLN A 51 -6.66 1.64 -6.16
CA GLN A 51 -6.01 2.85 -5.64
C GLN A 51 -6.92 3.62 -4.67
N ASP A 52 -8.24 3.51 -4.87
CA ASP A 52 -9.25 3.96 -3.92
C ASP A 52 -9.73 2.76 -3.09
N GLY A 53 -9.10 2.58 -1.92
CA GLY A 53 -9.34 1.40 -1.10
C GLY A 53 -10.78 1.29 -0.58
N GLU A 54 -11.39 2.40 -0.18
CA GLU A 54 -12.78 2.39 0.30
C GLU A 54 -13.76 2.16 -0.85
N GLY A 55 -13.58 2.86 -1.98
CA GLY A 55 -14.41 2.64 -3.17
C GLY A 55 -14.32 1.21 -3.72
N TYR A 56 -13.16 0.56 -3.59
CA TYR A 56 -13.00 -0.87 -3.89
C TYR A 56 -13.83 -1.76 -2.96
N LEU A 57 -13.79 -1.51 -1.65
CA LEU A 57 -14.52 -2.32 -0.66
C LEU A 57 -16.04 -2.15 -0.80
N GLU A 58 -16.52 -0.95 -1.10
CA GLU A 58 -17.94 -0.70 -1.38
C GLU A 58 -18.46 -1.52 -2.56
N LYS A 59 -17.67 -1.65 -3.63
CA LYS A 59 -18.02 -2.51 -4.76
C LYS A 59 -17.99 -3.99 -4.36
N LEU A 60 -16.94 -4.41 -3.66
CA LEU A 60 -16.80 -5.79 -3.22
C LEU A 60 -17.93 -6.22 -2.27
N MET A 61 -18.49 -5.28 -1.49
CA MET A 61 -19.64 -5.54 -0.62
C MET A 61 -20.87 -6.05 -1.38
N VAL A 62 -21.07 -5.58 -2.61
CA VAL A 62 -22.18 -5.99 -3.47
C VAL A 62 -21.93 -7.39 -4.01
N ASP A 63 -20.70 -7.69 -4.41
CA ASP A 63 -20.34 -8.92 -5.11
C ASP A 63 -20.03 -10.09 -4.16
N ASN A 64 -19.34 -9.84 -3.05
CA ASN A 64 -18.93 -10.86 -2.08
C ASN A 64 -18.68 -10.29 -0.67
N LYS A 65 -19.70 -10.39 0.19
CA LYS A 65 -19.66 -9.91 1.59
C LYS A 65 -18.68 -10.67 2.49
N GLU A 66 -18.45 -11.94 2.23
CA GLU A 66 -17.53 -12.75 3.04
C GLU A 66 -16.08 -12.31 2.81
N LEU A 67 -15.69 -12.12 1.54
CA LEU A 67 -14.37 -11.61 1.20
C LEU A 67 -14.15 -10.19 1.72
N LEU A 68 -15.18 -9.33 1.64
CA LEU A 68 -15.14 -8.01 2.26
C LEU A 68 -14.76 -8.11 3.75
N LEU A 69 -15.53 -8.87 4.54
CA LEU A 69 -15.29 -8.99 5.97
C LEU A 69 -13.88 -9.53 6.28
N ARG A 70 -13.42 -10.51 5.50
CA ARG A 70 -12.06 -11.05 5.64
C ARG A 70 -11.00 -9.98 5.38
N ILE A 71 -11.15 -9.17 4.33
CA ILE A 71 -10.22 -8.09 4.01
C ILE A 71 -10.25 -7.00 5.09
N LEU A 72 -11.42 -6.66 5.63
CA LEU A 72 -11.55 -5.70 6.74
C LEU A 72 -10.75 -6.13 7.97
N THR A 73 -10.85 -7.40 8.36
CA THR A 73 -10.07 -7.95 9.48
C THR A 73 -8.57 -7.95 9.18
N VAL A 74 -8.18 -8.39 7.98
CA VAL A 74 -6.76 -8.47 7.62
C VAL A 74 -6.13 -7.08 7.54
N ARG A 75 -6.79 -6.07 6.96
CA ARG A 75 -6.22 -4.71 6.87
C ARG A 75 -6.06 -4.05 8.23
N GLU A 76 -6.99 -4.30 9.17
CA GLU A 76 -6.88 -3.81 10.54
C GLU A 76 -5.69 -4.46 11.24
N HIS A 77 -5.54 -5.79 11.11
CA HIS A 77 -4.40 -6.50 11.66
C HIS A 77 -3.07 -6.01 11.06
N LEU A 78 -3.01 -5.81 9.74
CA LEU A 78 -1.82 -5.24 9.10
C LEU A 78 -1.50 -3.86 9.68
N ALA A 79 -2.48 -2.97 9.80
CA ALA A 79 -2.29 -1.63 10.36
C ALA A 79 -1.71 -1.69 11.79
N GLN A 80 -2.26 -2.55 12.65
CA GLN A 80 -1.76 -2.73 14.02
C GLN A 80 -0.30 -3.18 14.07
N ASN A 81 0.12 -4.02 13.14
CA ASN A 81 1.48 -4.57 13.12
C ASN A 81 2.51 -3.70 12.41
N VAL A 82 2.12 -2.77 11.53
CA VAL A 82 3.10 -2.04 10.70
C VAL A 82 3.19 -0.55 11.01
N LEU A 83 2.13 0.07 11.52
CA LEU A 83 2.07 1.53 11.63
C LEU A 83 3.11 2.11 12.59
N GLU A 84 3.52 1.37 13.64
CA GLU A 84 4.52 1.83 14.59
C GLU A 84 5.92 2.01 13.98
N PHE A 85 6.23 1.24 12.92
CA PHE A 85 7.55 1.25 12.27
C PHE A 85 7.68 2.31 11.18
N ILE A 86 6.56 2.71 10.56
CA ILE A 86 6.55 3.60 9.39
C ILE A 86 7.22 4.96 9.64
N PRO A 87 7.00 5.67 10.76
CA PRO A 87 7.60 6.99 10.95
C PRO A 87 9.12 6.98 10.85
N GLU A 88 9.77 6.04 11.54
CA GLU A 88 11.23 5.91 11.54
C GLU A 88 11.75 5.42 10.19
N MET A 89 11.08 4.43 9.59
CA MET A 89 11.45 3.95 8.26
C MET A 89 11.36 5.05 7.20
N VAL A 90 10.29 5.86 7.19
CA VAL A 90 10.12 6.94 6.23
C VAL A 90 11.20 8.01 6.41
N ASN A 91 11.47 8.42 7.64
CA ASN A 91 12.47 9.44 7.93
C ASN A 91 13.87 8.98 7.49
N SER A 92 14.31 7.81 7.98
CA SER A 92 15.62 7.25 7.65
C SER A 92 15.79 6.99 6.15
N ASN A 93 14.76 6.50 5.46
CA ASN A 93 14.78 6.29 4.02
C ASN A 93 14.90 7.60 3.23
N ILE A 94 14.17 8.65 3.63
CA ILE A 94 14.28 9.97 2.98
C ILE A 94 15.69 10.55 3.17
N VAL A 95 16.25 10.47 4.38
CA VAL A 95 17.60 10.95 4.65
C VAL A 95 18.61 10.20 3.79
N LYS A 96 18.54 8.87 3.76
CA LYS A 96 19.42 8.01 2.95
C LYS A 96 19.32 8.32 1.46
N ALA A 97 18.09 8.38 0.92
CA ALA A 97 17.85 8.69 -0.49
C ALA A 97 18.37 10.09 -0.86
N ASN A 98 18.18 11.08 0.02
CA ASN A 98 18.67 12.43 -0.20
C ASN A 98 20.20 12.51 -0.24
N VAL A 99 20.91 11.79 0.64
CA VAL A 99 22.37 11.70 0.60
C VAL A 99 22.84 11.11 -0.73
N GLU A 100 22.19 10.04 -1.18
CA GLU A 100 22.55 9.36 -2.42
C GLU A 100 22.32 10.24 -3.66
N HIS A 101 21.17 10.92 -3.73
CA HIS A 101 20.89 11.87 -4.82
C HIS A 101 21.90 13.03 -4.85
N ARG A 102 22.29 13.56 -3.68
CA ARG A 102 23.31 14.62 -3.59
C ARG A 102 24.67 14.12 -4.05
N ARG A 103 25.08 12.91 -3.64
CA ARG A 103 26.33 12.28 -4.08
C ARG A 103 26.36 12.15 -5.61
N HIS A 104 25.30 11.58 -6.20
CA HIS A 104 25.20 11.41 -7.65
C HIS A 104 25.24 12.75 -8.41
N LEU A 105 24.57 13.79 -7.89
CA LEU A 105 24.62 15.12 -8.47
C LEU A 105 26.05 15.68 -8.46
N LEU A 106 26.77 15.56 -7.34
CA LEU A 106 28.14 16.04 -7.22
C LEU A 106 29.07 15.33 -8.21
N GLU A 107 28.96 14.00 -8.32
CA GLU A 107 29.77 13.21 -9.27
C GLU A 107 29.59 13.71 -10.70
N ARG A 108 28.34 13.94 -11.11
CA ARG A 108 28.03 14.47 -12.44
C ARG A 108 28.57 15.88 -12.66
N LEU A 109 28.57 16.74 -11.63
CA LEU A 109 29.10 18.10 -11.73
C LEU A 109 30.62 18.13 -11.77
N THR A 110 31.29 17.14 -11.17
CA THR A 110 32.76 17.04 -11.12
C THR A 110 33.38 16.25 -12.26
N GLN A 111 32.58 15.56 -13.07
CA GLN A 111 33.06 14.95 -14.32
C GLN A 111 33.29 16.05 -15.36
N SER A 112 34.54 16.54 -15.44
CA SER A 112 35.00 17.34 -16.59
C SER A 112 34.98 16.47 -17.86
N PRO A 113 34.64 17.03 -19.05
CA PRO A 113 34.88 16.33 -20.31
C PRO A 113 36.39 16.11 -20.49
N PRO A 114 36.79 15.04 -21.22
CA PRO A 114 38.20 14.77 -21.53
C PRO A 114 38.84 15.91 -22.34
#